data_AF-A0A2V5JU76-F1
#
_entry.id   AF-A0A2V5JU76-F1
#
_cell.length_a   1.000
_cell.length_b   1.000
_cell.length_c   1.000
_cell.angle_alpha   90.00
_cell.angle_beta   90.00
_cell.angle_gamma   90.00
#
_symmetry.space_group_name_H-M   'P 1'
#
loop_
_entity.id
_entity.type
_entity.pdbx_description
1 polymer ?
#
loop_
_entity_poly.entity_id
_entity_poly.type
_entity_poly.pdbx_seq_one_letter_code
_entity_poly.pdbx_strand_id
1 'polypeptide(L)'
;SFAFAEKRGSMINGEGRLQRLNRAVRAPGQSRDDWEILRDLIQACSGQNSIYSIEDIFRQMAEGVPQLAGLSLSKIGDLGIQVMRTRESPPPPVDPAAGDIEKAESERPPGR
;
A
#
# COMPACT_ATOMS: atom_id res chain seq x y z
N SER A 1 9.41 2.23 12.08
CA SER A 1 8.97 1.59 10.83
C SER A 1 8.95 2.65 9.73
N PHE A 2 9.17 2.28 8.48
CA PHE A 2 9.16 3.19 7.33
C PHE A 2 7.83 3.95 7.18
N ALA A 3 7.90 5.22 6.78
CA ALA A 3 6.77 5.98 6.26
C ALA A 3 6.44 5.55 4.82
N PHE A 4 5.27 5.91 4.29
CA PHE A 4 4.84 5.51 2.93
C PHE A 4 5.90 5.80 1.84
N ALA A 5 6.50 6.99 1.87
CA ALA A 5 7.52 7.41 0.90
C ALA A 5 8.85 6.63 1.01
N GLU A 6 9.07 5.90 2.10
CA GLU A 6 10.28 5.13 2.36
C GLU A 6 10.15 3.66 1.94
N LYS A 7 8.90 3.19 1.74
CA LYS A 7 8.59 1.79 1.45
C LYS A 7 8.70 1.49 -0.04
N ARG A 8 9.08 0.24 -0.33
CA ARG A 8 8.95 -0.39 -1.64
C ARG A 8 7.89 -1.49 -1.54
N GLY A 9 7.07 -1.67 -2.57
CA GLY A 9 6.05 -2.72 -2.57
C GLY A 9 4.90 -2.44 -3.52
N SER A 10 3.69 -2.74 -3.07
CA SER A 10 2.46 -2.46 -3.81
C SER A 10 1.31 -2.09 -2.87
N MET A 11 0.30 -1.42 -3.40
CA MET A 11 -0.94 -1.12 -2.70
C MET A 11 -2.13 -1.38 -3.61
N ILE A 12 -3.29 -1.71 -3.04
CA ILE A 12 -4.56 -1.65 -3.77
C ILE A 12 -5.31 -0.41 -3.30
N ASN A 13 -5.66 0.47 -4.23
CA ASN A 13 -6.36 1.71 -3.91
C ASN A 13 -7.88 1.48 -3.70
N GLY A 14 -8.59 2.54 -3.30
CA GLY A 14 -10.04 2.53 -3.11
C GLY A 14 -10.86 2.16 -4.34
N GLU A 15 -10.27 2.16 -5.54
CA GLU A 15 -10.94 1.74 -6.78
C GLU A 15 -10.67 0.27 -7.15
N GLY A 16 -9.90 -0.46 -6.33
CA GLY A 16 -9.51 -1.85 -6.61
C GLY A 16 -8.33 -1.99 -7.58
N ARG A 17 -7.54 -0.94 -7.78
CA ARG A 17 -6.34 -0.94 -8.63
C ARG A 17 -5.08 -1.22 -7.82
N LEU A 18 -4.36 -2.26 -8.21
CA LEU A 18 -3.03 -2.58 -7.71
C LEU A 18 -2.00 -1.63 -8.32
N GLN A 19 -1.31 -0.87 -7.48
CA GLN A 19 -0.28 0.09 -7.86
C GLN A 19 1.06 -0.27 -7.23
N ARG A 20 2.15 -0.03 -7.96
CA ARG A 20 3.51 -0.26 -7.48
C ARG A 20 3.98 0.93 -6.64
N LEU A 21 4.54 0.64 -5.48
CA LEU A 21 5.18 1.61 -4.60
C LEU A 21 6.69 1.53 -4.77
N ASN A 22 7.28 2.66 -5.14
CA ASN A 22 8.72 2.84 -5.22
C ASN A 22 9.18 3.69 -4.03
N ARG A 23 10.34 3.32 -3.49
CA ARG A 23 10.99 4.11 -2.45
C ARG A 23 11.38 5.47 -3.02
N ALA A 24 10.79 6.54 -2.49
CA ALA A 24 11.08 7.92 -2.87
C ALA A 24 12.21 8.52 -2.02
N VAL A 25 12.27 8.17 -0.72
CA VAL A 25 13.28 8.69 0.20
C VAL A 25 13.95 7.57 1.01
N ARG A 26 15.21 7.82 1.41
CA ARG A 26 15.88 6.96 2.38
C ARG A 26 15.31 7.21 3.76
N ALA A 27 15.13 6.14 4.50
CA ALA A 27 14.58 6.22 5.83
C ALA A 27 15.65 6.69 6.82
N PRO A 28 15.29 7.51 7.82
CA PRO A 28 16.22 7.97 8.83
C PRO A 28 16.57 6.85 9.84
N GLY A 29 17.82 6.84 10.27
CA GLY A 29 18.32 6.01 11.37
C GLY A 29 18.27 4.51 11.09
N GLN A 30 17.73 3.75 12.06
CA GLN A 30 17.62 2.28 12.06
C GLN A 30 16.24 1.78 11.62
N SER A 31 15.47 2.61 10.91
CA SER A 31 14.15 2.22 10.42
C SER A 31 14.29 1.04 9.44
N ARG A 32 13.30 0.14 9.47
CA ARG A 32 13.22 -1.06 8.60
C ARG A 32 11.82 -1.18 8.03
N ASP A 33 11.69 -2.00 6.98
CA ASP A 33 10.39 -2.39 6.47
C ASP A 33 9.63 -3.24 7.50
N ASP A 34 8.30 -3.09 7.59
CA ASP A 34 7.49 -3.82 8.57
C ASP A 34 7.60 -5.34 8.40
N TRP A 35 7.66 -5.82 7.16
CA TRP A 35 7.77 -7.25 6.87
C TRP A 35 9.10 -7.84 7.32
N GLU A 36 10.18 -7.06 7.30
CA GLU A 36 11.50 -7.51 7.79
C GLU A 36 11.46 -7.69 9.31
N ILE A 37 10.79 -6.77 10.01
CA ILE A 37 10.60 -6.86 11.47
C ILE A 37 9.80 -8.13 11.81
N LEU A 38 8.71 -8.41 11.08
CA LEU A 38 7.90 -9.61 11.28
C LEU A 38 8.68 -10.89 10.95
N ARG A 39 9.44 -10.90 9.85
CA ARG A 39 10.31 -12.03 9.49
C ARG A 39 11.34 -12.30 10.59
N ASP A 40 12.03 -11.28 11.07
CA ASP A 40 13.07 -11.42 12.10
C ASP A 40 12.46 -11.94 13.41
N LEU A 41 11.25 -11.48 13.76
CA LEU A 41 10.51 -11.99 14.92
C LEU A 41 10.13 -13.47 14.75
N ILE A 42 9.60 -13.86 13.59
CA ILE A 42 9.28 -15.26 13.29
C ILE A 42 10.55 -16.12 13.40
N GLN A 43 11.65 -15.70 12.78
CA GLN A 43 12.93 -16.40 12.84
C GLN A 43 13.44 -16.56 14.28
N ALA A 44 13.29 -15.53 15.11
CA ALA A 44 13.68 -15.58 16.52
C ALA A 44 12.82 -16.54 17.34
N CYS A 45 11.52 -16.63 17.04
CA CYS A 45 10.58 -17.48 17.78
C CYS A 45 10.55 -18.94 17.30
N SER A 46 10.65 -19.18 15.99
CA SER A 46 10.44 -20.51 15.38
C SER A 46 11.73 -21.16 14.87
N GLY A 47 12.82 -20.40 14.71
CA GLY A 47 14.05 -20.88 14.09
C GLY A 47 13.96 -21.02 12.57
N GLN A 48 12.82 -20.71 11.94
CA GLN A 48 12.60 -20.86 10.50
C GLN A 48 12.61 -19.51 9.78
N ASN A 49 13.23 -19.45 8.60
CA ASN A 49 13.12 -18.32 7.69
C ASN A 49 13.15 -18.78 6.23
N SER A 50 12.11 -18.43 5.49
CA SER A 50 11.94 -18.76 4.08
C SER A 50 11.75 -17.53 3.19
N ILE A 51 11.74 -16.32 3.76
CA ILE A 51 11.40 -15.09 3.04
C ILE A 51 12.59 -14.15 3.10
N TYR A 52 13.23 -13.95 1.94
CA TYR A 52 14.46 -13.16 1.85
C TYR A 52 14.27 -11.85 1.09
N SER A 53 13.15 -11.73 0.38
CA SER A 53 12.83 -10.54 -0.41
C SER A 53 11.32 -10.23 -0.38
N ILE A 54 10.99 -8.97 -0.68
CA ILE A 54 9.59 -8.57 -0.84
C ILE A 54 8.94 -9.24 -2.07
N GLU A 55 9.73 -9.64 -3.06
CA GLU A 55 9.29 -10.44 -4.19
C GLU A 55 8.82 -11.83 -3.75
N ASP A 56 9.48 -12.45 -2.77
CA ASP A 56 9.05 -13.74 -2.22
C ASP A 56 7.71 -13.60 -1.49
N ILE A 57 7.52 -12.52 -0.74
CA ILE A 57 6.24 -12.21 -0.08
C ILE A 57 5.14 -12.06 -1.13
N PHE A 58 5.38 -11.24 -2.15
CA PHE A 58 4.39 -11.01 -3.19
C PHE A 58 4.06 -12.31 -3.94
N ARG A 59 5.05 -13.17 -4.20
CA ARG A 59 4.84 -14.48 -4.82
C ARG A 59 3.96 -15.38 -3.96
N GLN A 60 4.25 -15.50 -2.66
CA GLN A 60 3.41 -16.27 -1.74
C GLN A 60 1.98 -15.72 -1.65
N MET A 61 1.82 -14.39 -1.65
CA MET A 61 0.50 -13.77 -1.72
C MET A 61 -0.22 -14.12 -3.03
N ALA A 62 0.46 -14.09 -4.17
CA ALA A 62 -0.10 -14.43 -5.48
C ALA A 62 -0.51 -15.92 -5.61
N GLU A 63 0.11 -16.81 -4.83
CA GLU A 63 -0.28 -18.23 -4.75
C GLU A 63 -1.57 -18.42 -3.94
N GLY A 64 -1.79 -17.61 -2.91
CA GLY A 64 -2.96 -17.71 -2.02
C GLY A 64 -4.15 -16.82 -2.39
N VAL A 65 -3.93 -15.76 -3.18
CA VAL A 65 -4.95 -14.75 -3.51
C VAL A 65 -5.25 -14.80 -5.02
N PRO A 66 -6.43 -15.30 -5.44
CA PRO A 66 -6.79 -15.46 -6.85
C PRO A 66 -6.67 -14.17 -7.68
N GLN A 67 -6.97 -13.01 -7.09
CA GLN A 67 -6.89 -11.70 -7.75
C GLN A 67 -5.46 -11.27 -8.07
N LEU A 68 -4.47 -11.88 -7.41
CA LEU A 68 -3.04 -11.61 -7.62
C LEU A 68 -2.36 -12.71 -8.45
N ALA A 69 -3.08 -13.76 -8.84
CA ALA A 69 -2.52 -14.92 -9.52
C ALA A 69 -1.74 -14.52 -10.80
N GLY A 70 -0.51 -15.02 -10.91
CA GLY A 70 0.37 -14.75 -12.05
C GLY A 70 0.97 -13.34 -12.09
N LEU A 71 0.67 -12.46 -11.13
CA LEU A 71 1.28 -11.14 -10.99
C LEU A 71 2.63 -11.22 -10.25
N SER A 72 3.45 -10.19 -10.47
CA SER A 72 4.68 -9.92 -9.72
C SER A 72 4.81 -8.41 -9.57
N LEU A 73 5.62 -7.94 -8.62
CA LEU A 73 5.88 -6.50 -8.45
C LEU A 73 6.38 -5.83 -9.74
N SER A 74 7.13 -6.56 -10.57
CA SER A 74 7.59 -6.10 -11.88
C SER A 74 6.47 -6.00 -12.93
N LYS A 75 5.48 -6.91 -12.90
CA LYS A 75 4.36 -6.95 -13.85
C LYS A 75 3.32 -5.85 -13.62
N ILE A 76 3.26 -5.24 -12.44
CA ILE A 76 2.28 -4.17 -12.13
C ILE A 76 2.40 -2.98 -13.09
N GLY A 77 3.62 -2.66 -13.53
CA GLY A 77 3.88 -1.52 -14.40
C GLY A 77 3.61 -0.16 -13.72
N ASP A 78 3.73 0.92 -14.47
CA ASP A 78 3.59 2.29 -13.95
C ASP A 78 2.13 2.74 -13.84
N LEU A 79 1.24 2.18 -14.66
CA LEU A 79 -0.21 2.49 -14.64
C LEU A 79 -1.00 1.61 -13.65
N GLY A 80 -0.34 0.59 -13.07
CA GLY A 80 -1.00 -0.39 -12.22
C GLY A 80 -1.92 -1.35 -12.98
N ILE A 81 -2.52 -2.30 -12.24
CA ILE A 81 -3.40 -3.35 -12.75
C ILE A 81 -4.73 -3.31 -11.99
N GLN A 82 -5.85 -3.40 -12.71
CA GLN A 82 -7.16 -3.56 -12.06
C GLN A 82 -7.30 -4.99 -11.53
N VAL A 83 -7.45 -5.16 -10.22
CA VAL A 83 -7.51 -6.49 -9.58
C VAL A 83 -8.83 -6.77 -8.85
N MET A 84 -9.61 -5.73 -8.53
CA MET A 84 -10.95 -5.86 -7.91
C MET A 84 -11.96 -4.95 -8.62
N ARG A 85 -13.27 -5.23 -8.52
CA ARG A 85 -14.31 -4.30 -9.00
C ARG A 85 -14.54 -3.21 -7.94
N THR A 86 -14.75 -1.96 -8.37
CA THR A 86 -14.96 -0.79 -7.48
C THR A 86 -16.03 -0.98 -6.40
N ARG A 87 -17.02 -1.86 -6.62
CA ARG A 87 -18.13 -2.13 -5.70
C ARG A 87 -17.75 -3.00 -4.48
N GLU A 88 -16.56 -3.59 -4.50
CA GLU A 88 -16.03 -4.46 -3.43
C GLU A 88 -14.99 -3.74 -2.55
N SER A 89 -14.58 -2.54 -2.96
CA SER A 89 -13.63 -1.73 -2.20
C SER A 89 -14.37 -0.92 -1.13
N PRO A 90 -13.90 -0.90 0.13
CA PRO A 90 -14.52 -0.06 1.15
C PRO A 90 -14.43 1.42 0.73
N PRO A 91 -15.51 2.20 0.91
CA PRO A 91 -15.49 3.62 0.58
C PRO A 91 -14.41 4.32 1.41
N PRO A 92 -13.76 5.37 0.87
CA PRO A 92 -12.85 6.17 1.67
C PRO A 92 -13.60 6.72 2.90
N PRO A 93 -12.93 6.85 4.06
CA PRO A 93 -13.54 7.45 5.23
C PRO A 93 -13.99 8.86 4.87
N VAL A 94 -15.29 9.13 5.01
CA VAL A 94 -15.86 10.47 4.93
C VAL A 94 -15.39 11.23 6.16
N ASP A 95 -14.50 12.21 5.96
CA ASP A 95 -14.17 13.16 7.00
C ASP A 95 -15.42 14.04 7.22
N PRO A 96 -16.04 14.04 8.42
CA PRO A 96 -17.19 14.91 8.69
C PRO A 96 -16.85 16.39 8.49
N ALA A 97 -15.57 16.79 8.60
CA ALA A 97 -15.13 18.16 8.32
C ALA A 97 -15.09 18.49 6.81
N ALA A 98 -15.15 17.50 5.91
CA ALA A 98 -15.16 17.76 4.46
C ALA A 98 -16.42 18.52 4.02
N GLY A 99 -17.57 18.25 4.65
CA GLY A 99 -18.81 19.01 4.40
C GLY A 99 -18.71 20.46 4.87
N ASP A 100 -17.96 20.72 5.95
CA ASP A 100 -17.73 22.07 6.47
C ASP A 100 -16.83 22.89 5.53
N ILE A 101 -15.88 22.23 4.85
CA ILE A 101 -15.00 22.86 3.85
C ILE A 101 -15.80 23.28 2.60
N GLU A 102 -16.63 22.39 2.05
CA GLU A 102 -17.48 22.72 0.88
C GLU A 102 -18.44 23.88 1.19
N LYS A 103 -19.03 23.87 2.39
CA LYS A 103 -19.90 24.96 2.86
C LYS A 103 -19.11 26.27 3.00
N ALA A 104 -17.93 26.23 3.62
CA ALA A 104 -17.08 27.41 3.79
C ALA A 104 -16.56 27.98 2.45
N GLU A 105 -16.34 27.15 1.44
CA GLU A 105 -15.97 27.61 0.09
C GLU A 105 -17.14 28.25 -0.65
N SER A 106 -18.36 27.73 -0.49
CA SER A 106 -19.57 28.31 -1.08
C SER A 106 -19.93 29.68 -0.49
N GLU A 107 -19.57 29.93 0.77
CA GLU A 107 -19.81 31.18 1.50
C GLU A 107 -18.64 32.17 1.37
N ARG A 108 -17.57 31.84 0.64
CA ARG A 108 -16.40 32.71 0.49
C ARG A 108 -16.80 33.98 -0.30
N PRO A 109 -16.71 35.19 0.29
CA PRO A 109 -17.04 36.42 -0.43
C PRO A 109 -16.04 36.65 -1.58
N PRO A 110 -16.48 37.22 -2.72
CA PRO A 110 -15.59 37.54 -3.82
C PRO A 110 -14.50 38.50 -3.33
N GLY A 111 -13.24 38.12 -3.58
CA GLY A 111 -12.06 38.84 -3.11
C GLY A 111 -12.07 40.31 -3.54
N ARG A 112 -11.52 41.15 -2.65
CA ARG A 112 -11.25 42.58 -2.90
C ARG A 112 -10.00 42.76 -3.75
#